data_AF-B6GA38-F1
#
_entry.id   AF-B6GA38-F1
#
_cell.length_a   1.000
_cell.length_b   1.000
_cell.length_c   1.000
_cell.angle_alpha   90.00
_cell.angle_beta   90.00
_cell.angle_gamma   90.00
#
_symmetry.space_group_name_H-M   'P 1'
#
loop_
_entity.id
_entity.type
_entity.pdbx_description
1 polymer ?
#
loop_
_entity_poly.entity_id
_entity_poly.type
_entity_poly.pdbx_seq_one_letter_code
_entity_poly.pdbx_strand_id
1 'polypeptide(L)'
;MAKKSKAQLAARGTVADPTRKDADRLRTEAKQSVGKSAKLVGVMPEDMANEVQATGTVPFTFKSAFLLAGAVLLGTIAIPFFASQVGVSVGVSTTCAAPMLTAAALAFGRYFVDSKRGLCRGFYLTFLVAFGAMTLICWLLFFQGILV
;
A
#
# COMPACT_ATOMS: atom_id res chain seq x y z
N MET A 1 0.05 -7.44 -54.08
CA MET A 1 -1.31 -6.85 -54.08
C MET A 1 -2.33 -7.97 -54.19
N ALA A 2 -3.12 -8.23 -53.15
CA ALA A 2 -4.12 -9.30 -53.15
C ALA A 2 -5.29 -8.95 -54.10
N LYS A 3 -5.54 -9.77 -55.13
CA LYS A 3 -6.70 -9.64 -56.01
C LYS A 3 -7.97 -9.85 -55.17
N LYS A 4 -8.70 -8.77 -54.88
CA LYS A 4 -10.01 -8.86 -54.21
C LYS A 4 -11.00 -9.58 -55.14
N SER A 5 -11.65 -10.63 -54.63
CA SER A 5 -12.64 -11.43 -55.37
C SER A 5 -13.81 -10.54 -55.86
N LYS A 6 -14.37 -10.82 -57.04
CA LYS A 6 -15.51 -10.06 -57.63
C LYS A 6 -16.69 -9.95 -56.66
N ALA A 7 -16.90 -10.97 -55.82
CA ALA A 7 -17.92 -10.97 -54.78
C ALA A 7 -17.66 -9.90 -53.70
N GLN A 8 -16.40 -9.62 -53.36
CA GLN A 8 -16.05 -8.56 -52.40
C GLN A 8 -16.18 -7.15 -52.99
N LEU A 9 -16.01 -6.98 -54.31
CA LEU A 9 -16.28 -5.69 -54.95
C LEU A 9 -17.79 -5.42 -55.03
N ALA A 10 -18.61 -6.44 -55.30
CA ALA A 10 -20.07 -6.30 -55.38
C ALA A 10 -20.73 -6.08 -54.01
N ALA A 11 -20.14 -6.63 -52.94
CA ALA A 11 -20.63 -6.45 -51.57
C ALA A 11 -20.20 -5.12 -50.93
N ARG A 12 -19.28 -4.38 -51.56
CA ARG A 12 -18.69 -3.15 -51.01
C ARG A 12 -19.77 -2.07 -50.83
N GLY A 13 -19.99 -1.64 -49.59
CA GLY A 13 -21.05 -0.68 -49.24
C GLY A 13 -22.44 -1.27 -48.93
N THR A 14 -22.60 -2.60 -48.97
CA THR A 14 -23.82 -3.29 -48.54
C THR A 14 -23.66 -3.88 -47.14
N VAL A 15 -24.75 -4.36 -46.51
CA VAL A 15 -24.72 -5.01 -45.18
C VAL A 15 -23.82 -6.26 -45.15
N ALA A 16 -23.53 -6.87 -46.30
CA ALA A 16 -22.67 -8.04 -46.44
C ALA A 16 -21.17 -7.71 -46.59
N ASP A 17 -20.76 -6.44 -46.52
CA ASP A 17 -19.36 -6.02 -46.65
C ASP A 17 -18.51 -6.60 -45.49
N PRO A 18 -17.51 -7.46 -45.77
CA PRO A 18 -16.64 -8.04 -44.75
C PRO A 18 -15.85 -6.96 -43.98
N THR A 19 -15.47 -5.88 -44.66
CA THR A 19 -14.71 -4.76 -44.06
C THR A 19 -15.52 -4.04 -42.97
N ARG A 20 -16.85 -4.01 -43.09
CA ARG A 20 -17.76 -3.41 -42.11
C ARG A 20 -17.88 -4.29 -40.87
N LYS A 21 -17.97 -5.61 -41.05
CA LYS A 21 -17.99 -6.58 -39.93
C LYS A 21 -16.70 -6.53 -39.12
N ASP A 22 -15.56 -6.37 -39.77
CA ASP A 22 -14.27 -6.24 -39.09
C ASP A 22 -14.16 -4.91 -38.33
N ALA A 23 -14.66 -3.81 -38.91
CA ALA A 23 -14.72 -2.51 -38.23
C ALA A 23 -15.66 -2.52 -37.02
N ASP A 24 -16.81 -3.20 -37.10
CA ASP A 24 -17.73 -3.35 -35.98
C ASP A 24 -17.14 -4.25 -34.88
N ARG A 25 -16.40 -5.32 -35.23
CA ARG A 25 -15.65 -6.13 -34.26
C ARG A 25 -14.60 -5.32 -33.52
N LEU A 26 -13.76 -4.58 -34.25
CA LEU A 26 -12.74 -3.70 -33.66
C LEU A 26 -13.35 -2.62 -32.76
N ARG A 27 -14.51 -2.04 -33.14
CA ARG A 27 -15.25 -1.11 -32.27
C ARG A 27 -15.78 -1.77 -31.00
N THR A 28 -16.21 -3.02 -31.09
CA THR A 28 -16.72 -3.77 -29.94
C THR A 28 -15.58 -4.14 -28.99
N GLU A 29 -14.44 -4.57 -29.52
CA GLU A 29 -13.21 -4.85 -28.77
C GLU A 29 -12.63 -3.58 -28.13
N ALA A 30 -12.64 -2.45 -28.86
CA ALA A 30 -12.23 -1.15 -28.32
C ALA A 30 -13.19 -0.65 -27.22
N LYS A 31 -14.50 -0.84 -27.36
CA LYS A 31 -15.46 -0.52 -26.29
C LYS A 31 -15.26 -1.41 -25.07
N GLN A 32 -14.91 -2.68 -25.27
CA GLN A 32 -14.67 -3.61 -24.18
C GLN A 32 -13.33 -3.33 -23.47
N SER A 33 -12.29 -2.93 -24.19
CA SER A 33 -11.01 -2.51 -23.61
C SER A 33 -11.11 -1.17 -22.88
N VAL A 34 -11.84 -0.20 -23.44
CA VAL A 34 -12.13 1.08 -22.78
C VAL A 34 -13.05 0.87 -21.58
N GLY A 35 -14.04 -0.01 -21.66
CA GLY A 35 -14.91 -0.36 -20.52
C GLY A 35 -14.18 -1.08 -19.38
N LYS A 36 -13.11 -1.82 -19.69
CA LYS A 36 -12.22 -2.46 -18.71
C LYS A 36 -11.22 -1.47 -18.11
N SER A 37 -10.74 -0.50 -18.90
CA SER A 37 -9.83 0.56 -18.43
C SER A 37 -10.55 1.68 -17.67
N ALA A 38 -11.83 1.91 -17.95
CA ALA A 38 -12.65 2.95 -17.30
C ALA A 38 -13.39 2.48 -16.05
N LYS A 39 -13.26 1.20 -15.66
CA LYS A 39 -13.91 0.68 -14.46
C LYS A 39 -13.05 1.02 -13.24
N LEU A 40 -13.12 2.28 -12.82
CA LEU A 40 -12.54 2.71 -11.56
C LEU A 40 -13.32 2.08 -10.40
N VAL A 41 -12.63 1.28 -9.58
CA VAL A 41 -13.13 0.89 -8.25
C VAL A 41 -12.65 1.97 -7.28
N GLY A 42 -13.51 2.98 -7.04
CA GLY A 42 -13.13 4.14 -6.25
C GLY A 42 -12.22 5.10 -7.03
N VAL A 43 -10.96 5.25 -6.62
CA VAL A 43 -9.99 6.22 -7.21
C VAL A 43 -8.73 5.53 -7.77
N MET A 44 -8.74 4.21 -7.93
CA MET A 44 -7.55 3.43 -8.30
C MET A 44 -7.81 2.61 -9.59
N PRO A 45 -6.88 2.60 -10.56
CA PRO A 45 -6.99 1.75 -11.76
C PRO A 45 -6.91 0.25 -11.40
N GLU A 46 -7.66 -0.58 -12.12
CA GLU A 46 -7.82 -2.03 -11.82
C GLU A 46 -6.49 -2.81 -11.84
N ASP A 47 -5.51 -2.38 -12.63
CA ASP A 47 -4.21 -3.05 -12.74
C ASP A 47 -3.40 -2.98 -11.43
N MET A 48 -3.42 -1.83 -10.74
CA MET A 48 -2.76 -1.70 -9.43
C MET A 48 -3.52 -2.43 -8.31
N ALA A 49 -4.86 -2.51 -8.40
CA ALA A 49 -5.65 -3.25 -7.42
C ALA A 49 -5.37 -4.76 -7.50
N ASN A 50 -5.16 -5.28 -8.71
CA ASN A 50 -4.83 -6.68 -8.94
C ASN A 50 -3.37 -7.01 -8.55
N GLU A 51 -2.43 -6.08 -8.76
CA GLU A 51 -1.03 -6.23 -8.34
C GLU A 51 -0.87 -6.19 -6.80
N VAL A 52 -1.66 -5.37 -6.12
CA VAL A 52 -1.76 -5.31 -4.65
C VAL A 52 -2.39 -6.59 -4.07
N GLN A 53 -3.37 -7.17 -4.75
CA GLN A 53 -3.93 -8.48 -4.38
C GLN A 53 -2.96 -9.63 -4.64
N ALA A 54 -2.21 -9.60 -5.74
CA ALA A 54 -1.22 -10.64 -6.08
C ALA A 54 0.01 -10.64 -5.16
N THR A 55 0.43 -9.47 -4.68
CA THR A 55 1.63 -9.33 -3.82
C THR A 55 1.32 -9.56 -2.33
N GLY A 56 0.04 -9.55 -1.92
CA GLY A 56 -0.36 -9.73 -0.52
C GLY A 56 0.02 -8.57 0.41
N THR A 57 0.58 -7.49 -0.13
CA THR A 57 0.97 -6.27 0.60
C THR A 57 -0.10 -5.20 0.46
N VAL A 58 -0.94 -5.03 1.49
CA VAL A 58 -1.85 -3.87 1.54
C VAL A 58 -1.04 -2.57 1.59
N PRO A 59 -1.41 -1.55 0.79
CA PRO A 59 -0.72 -0.27 0.72
C PRO A 59 -0.88 0.50 2.04
N PHE A 60 0.10 1.35 2.36
CA PHE A 60 0.10 2.15 3.57
C PHE A 60 -0.85 3.34 3.43
N THR A 61 -1.94 3.36 4.20
CA THR A 61 -2.94 4.43 4.16
C THR A 61 -2.47 5.69 4.90
N PHE A 62 -3.00 6.86 4.52
CA PHE A 62 -2.75 8.12 5.23
C PHE A 62 -3.09 8.06 6.74
N LYS A 63 -4.12 7.31 7.11
CA LYS A 63 -4.51 7.05 8.51
C LYS A 63 -3.44 6.29 9.29
N SER A 64 -2.84 5.25 8.70
CA SER A 64 -1.76 4.50 9.36
C SER A 64 -0.48 5.34 9.45
N ALA A 65 -0.21 6.20 8.46
CA ALA A 65 0.88 7.18 8.54
C ALA A 65 0.68 8.20 9.66
N PHE A 66 -0.51 8.77 9.79
CA PHE A 66 -0.82 9.71 10.87
C PHE A 66 -0.69 9.06 12.26
N LEU A 67 -1.17 7.83 12.40
CA LEU A 67 -1.08 7.06 13.65
C LEU A 67 0.39 6.75 14.00
N LEU A 68 1.20 6.37 13.01
CA LEU A 68 2.63 6.14 13.18
C LEU A 68 3.36 7.44 13.60
N ALA A 69 3.08 8.55 12.92
CA ALA A 69 3.69 9.84 13.22
C ALA A 69 3.37 10.31 14.66
N GLY A 70 2.11 10.18 15.07
CA GLY A 70 1.69 10.48 16.44
C GLY A 70 2.39 9.60 17.48
N ALA A 71 2.52 8.31 17.20
CA ALA A 71 3.18 7.37 18.09
C ALA A 71 4.69 7.65 18.24
N VAL A 72 5.37 7.99 17.13
CA VAL A 72 6.78 8.39 17.17
C VAL A 72 6.95 9.67 17.99
N LEU A 73 6.12 10.68 17.75
CA LEU A 73 6.20 11.96 18.45
C LEU A 73 5.95 11.82 19.96
N LEU A 74 4.98 10.97 20.34
CA LEU A 74 4.73 10.65 21.75
C LEU A 74 5.88 9.85 22.37
N GLY A 75 6.43 8.89 21.63
CA GLY A 75 7.50 8.01 22.10
C GLY A 75 8.86 8.70 22.27
N THR A 76 9.14 9.74 21.49
CA THR A 76 10.43 10.46 21.51
C THR A 76 10.40 11.80 22.23
N ILE A 77 9.25 12.49 22.26
CA ILE A 77 9.16 13.83 22.86
C ILE A 77 8.33 13.79 24.14
N ALA A 78 7.05 13.43 24.05
CA ALA A 78 6.13 13.57 25.17
C ALA A 78 6.52 12.69 26.36
N ILE A 79 6.72 11.39 26.13
CA ILE A 79 7.03 10.45 27.21
C ILE A 79 8.40 10.75 27.85
N PRO A 80 9.48 10.99 27.09
CA PRO A 80 10.77 11.35 27.69
C PRO A 80 10.74 12.70 28.43
N PHE A 81 9.94 13.66 27.96
CA PHE A 81 9.74 14.94 28.64
C PHE A 81 9.06 14.79 30.00
N PHE A 82 8.04 13.96 30.13
CA PHE A 82 7.42 13.70 31.43
C PHE A 82 8.32 12.81 32.31
N ALA A 83 9.02 11.83 31.73
CA ALA A 83 9.93 10.96 32.47
C ALA A 83 11.11 11.74 33.08
N SER A 84 11.60 12.77 32.39
CA SER A 84 12.69 13.62 32.90
C SER A 84 12.27 14.44 34.13
N GLN A 85 11.00 14.82 34.25
CA GLN A 85 10.47 15.51 35.45
C GLN A 85 10.51 14.62 36.70
N VAL A 86 10.47 13.29 36.52
CA VAL A 86 10.56 12.30 37.60
C VAL A 86 12.01 11.82 37.83
N GLY A 87 12.99 12.44 37.14
CA GLY A 87 14.42 12.14 37.29
C GLY A 87 14.92 10.95 36.45
N VAL A 88 14.12 10.45 35.50
CA VAL A 88 14.55 9.40 34.56
C VAL A 88 15.33 10.05 33.42
N SER A 89 16.46 9.44 33.02
CA SER A 89 17.24 9.96 31.90
C SER A 89 16.46 9.87 30.58
N VAL A 90 16.63 10.89 29.74
CA VAL A 90 15.96 10.98 28.43
C VAL A 90 16.35 9.81 27.53
N GLY A 91 17.62 9.37 27.58
CA GLY A 91 18.09 8.22 26.79
C GLY A 91 17.39 6.90 27.16
N VAL A 92 17.21 6.62 28.46
CA VAL A 92 16.55 5.38 28.92
C VAL A 92 15.06 5.42 28.62
N SER A 93 14.40 6.54 28.91
CA SER A 93 12.97 6.72 28.63
C SER A 93 12.64 6.65 27.14
N THR A 94 13.46 7.26 26.27
CA THR A 94 13.29 7.21 24.82
C THR A 94 13.55 5.81 24.26
N THR A 95 14.59 5.13 24.72
CA THR A 95 14.93 3.75 24.30
C THR A 95 13.83 2.75 24.67
N CYS A 96 13.07 2.99 25.73
CA CYS A 96 11.94 2.15 26.10
C CYS A 96 10.65 2.54 25.36
N ALA A 97 10.31 3.84 25.37
CA ALA A 97 9.03 4.32 24.87
C ALA A 97 8.94 4.34 23.34
N ALA A 98 9.98 4.80 22.64
CA ALA A 98 9.93 4.97 21.19
C ALA A 98 9.77 3.64 20.43
N PRO A 99 10.54 2.57 20.72
CA PRO A 99 10.35 1.28 20.08
C PRO A 99 8.98 0.67 20.38
N MET A 100 8.51 0.79 21.63
CA MET A 100 7.24 0.22 22.06
C MET A 100 6.05 0.86 21.35
N LEU A 101 6.00 2.20 21.31
CA LEU A 101 4.93 2.92 20.60
C LEU A 101 5.02 2.75 19.09
N THR A 102 6.23 2.83 18.51
CA THR A 102 6.39 2.76 17.05
C THR A 102 6.05 1.35 16.54
N ALA A 103 6.50 0.30 17.23
CA ALA A 103 6.16 -1.08 16.86
C ALA A 103 4.67 -1.36 17.04
N ALA A 104 4.05 -0.85 18.12
CA ALA A 104 2.61 -0.97 18.33
C ALA A 104 1.84 -0.27 17.21
N ALA A 105 2.18 0.99 16.90
CA ALA A 105 1.53 1.77 15.85
C ALA A 105 1.68 1.13 14.47
N LEU A 106 2.84 0.56 14.17
CA LEU A 106 3.10 -0.13 12.91
C LEU A 106 2.27 -1.42 12.79
N ALA A 107 2.22 -2.23 13.84
CA ALA A 107 1.39 -3.44 13.87
C ALA A 107 -0.11 -3.10 13.83
N PHE A 108 -0.57 -2.09 14.59
CA PHE A 108 -1.96 -1.63 14.57
C PHE A 108 -2.35 -1.05 13.21
N GLY A 109 -1.53 -0.18 12.63
CA GLY A 109 -1.76 0.37 11.29
C GLY A 109 -1.92 -0.75 10.25
N ARG A 110 -0.99 -1.70 10.24
CA ARG A 110 -0.97 -2.82 9.30
C ARG A 110 -2.21 -3.73 9.43
N TYR A 111 -2.53 -4.17 10.64
CA TYR A 111 -3.54 -5.24 10.84
C TYR A 111 -4.95 -4.71 11.08
N PHE A 112 -5.12 -3.53 11.68
CA PHE A 112 -6.43 -2.95 11.96
C PHE A 112 -6.84 -1.91 10.93
N VAL A 113 -5.93 -1.00 10.55
CA VAL A 113 -6.27 0.12 9.63
C VAL A 113 -6.26 -0.34 8.18
N ASP A 114 -5.17 -0.97 7.74
CA ASP A 114 -4.97 -1.30 6.32
C ASP A 114 -5.60 -2.66 5.96
N SER A 115 -5.43 -3.69 6.78
CA SER A 115 -5.89 -5.06 6.41
C SER A 115 -7.17 -5.52 7.10
N LYS A 116 -7.65 -4.83 8.14
CA LYS A 116 -8.80 -5.22 8.99
C LYS A 116 -8.79 -6.69 9.48
N ARG A 117 -7.62 -7.33 9.52
CA ARG A 117 -7.42 -8.72 9.96
C ARG A 117 -7.50 -8.87 11.48
N GLY A 118 -7.28 -7.78 12.23
CA GLY A 118 -7.33 -7.77 13.69
C GLY A 118 -6.16 -8.49 14.36
N LEU A 119 -6.37 -8.97 15.59
CA LEU A 119 -5.37 -9.68 16.41
C LEU A 119 -5.15 -11.10 15.88
N CYS A 120 -4.13 -11.26 15.03
CA CYS A 120 -3.72 -12.53 14.44
C CYS A 120 -2.30 -12.91 14.89
N ARG A 121 -1.87 -14.16 14.69
CA ARG A 121 -0.46 -14.57 14.93
C ARG A 121 0.55 -13.67 14.18
N GLY A 122 0.20 -13.25 12.97
CA GLY A 122 1.01 -12.29 12.20
C GLY A 122 1.17 -10.93 12.88
N PHE A 123 0.15 -10.43 13.58
CA PHE A 123 0.21 -9.17 14.31
C PHE A 123 1.30 -9.23 15.39
N TYR A 124 1.27 -10.28 16.23
CA TYR A 124 2.26 -10.47 17.28
C TYR A 124 3.67 -10.67 16.71
N LEU A 125 3.81 -11.41 15.61
CA LEU A 125 5.11 -11.58 14.96
C LEU A 125 5.65 -10.25 14.43
N THR A 126 4.84 -9.47 13.71
CA THR A 126 5.26 -8.15 13.21
C THR A 126 5.58 -7.18 14.33
N PHE A 127 4.81 -7.22 15.42
CA PHE A 127 5.08 -6.41 16.60
C PHE A 127 6.41 -6.79 17.24
N LEU A 128 6.68 -8.07 17.48
CA LEU A 128 7.92 -8.54 18.10
C LEU A 128 9.15 -8.24 17.22
N VAL A 129 9.04 -8.47 15.92
CA VAL A 129 10.14 -8.19 14.98
C VAL A 129 10.41 -6.68 14.90
N ALA A 130 9.37 -5.86 14.75
CA ALA A 130 9.51 -4.41 14.71
C ALA A 130 10.03 -3.86 16.04
N PHE A 131 9.52 -4.36 17.16
CA PHE A 131 9.96 -3.96 18.50
C PHE A 131 11.43 -4.33 18.73
N GLY A 132 11.82 -5.56 18.40
CA GLY A 132 13.21 -6.01 18.50
C GLY A 132 14.14 -5.15 17.66
N ALA A 133 13.80 -4.92 16.38
CA ALA A 133 14.59 -4.09 15.48
C ALA A 133 14.71 -2.63 15.97
N MET A 134 13.59 -2.00 16.34
CA MET A 134 13.60 -0.62 16.83
C MET A 134 14.33 -0.47 18.16
N THR A 135 14.20 -1.44 19.06
CA THR A 135 14.92 -1.42 20.35
C THR A 135 16.42 -1.54 20.12
N LEU A 136 16.84 -2.42 19.19
CA LEU A 136 18.25 -2.58 18.82
C LEU A 136 18.79 -1.27 18.21
N ILE A 137 18.03 -0.62 17.33
CA ILE A 137 18.39 0.69 16.74
C ILE A 137 18.52 1.77 17.83
N CYS A 138 17.54 1.89 18.74
CA CYS A 138 17.62 2.84 19.84
C CYS A 138 18.80 2.55 20.77
N TRP A 139 19.07 1.29 21.07
CA TRP A 139 20.20 0.88 21.89
C TRP A 139 21.53 1.28 21.23
N LEU A 140 21.70 1.01 19.94
CA LEU A 140 22.88 1.45 19.17
C LEU A 140 23.04 2.98 19.18
N LEU A 141 21.95 3.73 18.98
CA LEU A 141 21.97 5.19 18.94
C LEU A 141 22.40 5.83 20.27
N PHE A 142 21.77 5.40 21.38
CA PHE A 142 21.95 6.05 22.69
C PHE A 142 23.09 5.45 23.52
N PHE A 143 23.35 4.15 23.41
CA PHE A 143 24.36 3.48 24.25
C PHE A 143 25.69 3.23 23.52
N GLN A 144 25.70 3.15 22.19
CA GLN A 144 26.94 3.02 21.42
C GLN A 144 27.53 4.38 20.98
N GLY A 145 26.86 5.50 21.29
CA GLY A 145 27.47 6.83 21.26
C GLY A 145 27.47 7.54 19.90
N ILE A 146 26.53 7.22 18.99
CA ILE A 146 26.33 8.06 17.79
C ILE A 146 25.64 9.39 18.16
N LEU A 147 24.89 9.38 19.27
CA LEU A 147 24.08 10.50 19.75
C LEU A 147 24.34 10.71 21.26
N VAL A 148 25.60 10.96 21.62
CA VAL A 148 26.05 11.45 22.94
C VAL A 148 26.97 12.65 22.71
#